data_AF-A0A3M2XMH5-F1
#
_entry.id   AF-A0A3M2XMH5-F1
#
_cell.length_a   1.000
_cell.length_b   1.000
_cell.length_c   1.000
_cell.angle_alpha   90.00
_cell.angle_beta   90.00
_cell.angle_gamma   90.00
#
_symmetry.space_group_name_H-M   'P 1'
#
loop_
_entity.id
_entity.type
_entity.pdbx_description
1 polymer ?
#
loop_
_entity_poly.entity_id
_entity_poly.type
_entity_poly.pdbx_seq_one_letter_code
_entity_poly.pdbx_strand_id
1 'polypeptide(L)'
;NFQRASLVVAAWALYLKGVDENGVTYTIPDPRAEFCQGLVADDALIAQRLLQVEEIFGLAIPQSPEFVAAFEQNLADLRALGVSGTLERILANGL
;
A
#
# COMPACT_ATOMS: atom_id res chain seq x y z
N ASN A 1 -12.11 1.39 12.01
CA ASN A 1 -11.51 0.11 11.55
C ASN A 1 -10.51 0.44 10.44
N PHE A 2 -9.21 0.47 10.75
CA PHE A 2 -8.17 0.89 9.79
C PHE A 2 -7.78 -0.18 8.77
N GLN A 3 -8.19 -1.44 8.94
CA GLN A 3 -7.86 -2.53 8.01
C GLN A 3 -8.30 -2.23 6.57
N ARG A 4 -9.56 -1.80 6.38
CA ARG A 4 -10.08 -1.52 5.04
C ARG A 4 -9.50 -0.24 4.42
N ALA A 5 -9.29 0.79 5.23
CA ALA A 5 -8.73 2.06 4.76
C ALA A 5 -7.25 1.94 4.38
N SER A 6 -6.46 1.28 5.22
CA SER A 6 -5.04 1.04 4.93
C SER A 6 -4.82 0.10 3.75
N LEU A 7 -5.76 -0.82 3.46
CA LEU A 7 -5.70 -1.66 2.27
C LEU A 7 -5.65 -0.83 0.98
N VAL A 8 -6.41 0.27 0.90
CA VAL A 8 -6.40 1.17 -0.28
C VAL A 8 -5.00 1.73 -0.50
N VAL A 9 -4.33 2.16 0.58
CA VAL A 9 -2.98 2.72 0.52
C VAL A 9 -1.96 1.64 0.19
N ALA A 10 -2.08 0.44 0.77
CA ALA A 10 -1.21 -0.70 0.49
C ALA A 10 -1.34 -1.17 -0.97
N ALA A 11 -2.55 -1.22 -1.50
CA ALA A 11 -2.82 -1.54 -2.90
C ALA A 11 -2.21 -0.48 -3.83
N TRP A 12 -2.33 0.81 -3.49
CA TRP A 12 -1.67 1.87 -4.26
C TRP A 12 -0.15 1.74 -4.23
N ALA A 13 0.45 1.42 -3.08
CA ALA A 13 1.90 1.18 -2.98
C ALA A 13 2.37 0.04 -3.89
N LEU A 14 1.62 -1.06 -3.97
CA LEU A 14 1.94 -2.17 -4.86
C LEU A 14 1.72 -1.81 -6.33
N TYR A 15 0.63 -1.11 -6.62
CA TYR A 15 0.30 -0.60 -7.96
C TYR A 15 1.40 0.30 -8.53
N LEU A 16 2.00 1.16 -7.70
CA LEU A 16 3.11 2.04 -8.10
C LEU A 16 4.34 1.26 -8.63
N LYS A 17 4.49 -0.03 -8.31
CA LYS A 17 5.57 -0.86 -8.87
C LYS A 17 5.38 -1.14 -10.37
N GLY A 18 4.21 -0.87 -10.94
CA GLY A 18 3.98 -0.92 -12.39
C GLY A 18 3.91 -2.33 -12.97
N VAL A 19 3.63 -3.34 -12.14
CA VAL A 19 3.49 -4.74 -12.56
C VAL A 19 2.26 -5.33 -11.86
N ASP A 20 1.40 -6.03 -12.61
CA ASP A 20 0.23 -6.71 -12.05
C ASP A 20 0.55 -8.15 -11.60
N GLU A 21 -0.45 -8.84 -11.05
CA GLU A 21 -0.29 -10.22 -10.58
C GLU A 21 -0.02 -11.25 -11.71
N ASN A 22 -0.25 -10.87 -12.97
CA ASN A 22 0.07 -11.69 -14.15
C ASN A 22 1.46 -11.36 -14.73
N GLY A 23 2.20 -10.45 -14.10
CA GLY A 23 3.50 -9.98 -14.59
C GLY A 23 3.41 -8.97 -15.74
N VAL A 24 2.22 -8.42 -16.03
CA VAL A 24 2.05 -7.41 -17.07
C VAL A 24 2.54 -6.06 -16.54
N THR A 25 3.51 -5.48 -17.23
CA THR A 25 4.04 -4.16 -16.93
C THR A 25 3.12 -3.05 -17.47
N TYR A 26 2.92 -2.00 -16.69
CA TYR A 26 2.15 -0.82 -17.09
C TYR A 26 2.78 0.48 -16.60
N THR A 27 2.42 1.58 -17.25
CA THR A 27 2.81 2.94 -16.84
C THR A 27 1.85 3.49 -15.80
N ILE A 28 2.36 4.30 -14.87
CA ILE A 28 1.54 5.00 -13.87
C ILE A 28 1.06 6.33 -14.45
N PRO A 29 -0.24 6.54 -14.69
CA PRO A 29 -0.78 7.80 -15.20
C PRO A 29 -0.95 8.81 -14.05
N ASP A 30 0.15 9.18 -13.41
CA ASP A 30 0.21 10.14 -12.31
C ASP A 30 1.19 11.27 -12.69
N PRO A 31 0.82 12.56 -12.53
CA PRO A 31 1.73 13.68 -12.82
C PRO A 31 3.03 13.65 -12.00
N ARG A 32 3.05 12.88 -10.91
CA ARG A 32 4.19 12.67 -10.01
C ARG A 32 4.66 11.21 -10.01
N ALA A 33 4.42 10.47 -11.09
CA ALA A 33 4.75 9.05 -11.19
C ALA A 33 6.18 8.74 -10.74
N GLU A 34 7.20 9.40 -11.30
CA GLU A 34 8.61 9.15 -10.97
C GLU A 34 8.89 9.28 -9.46
N PHE A 35 8.35 10.35 -8.84
CA PHE A 35 8.47 10.57 -7.40
C PHE A 35 7.81 9.43 -6.62
N CYS A 36 6.55 9.10 -6.92
CA CYS A 36 5.80 8.06 -6.20
C CYS A 36 6.43 6.68 -6.38
N GLN A 37 6.93 6.35 -7.57
CA GLN A 37 7.63 5.10 -7.85
C GLN A 37 8.94 4.98 -7.07
N GLY A 38 9.67 6.09 -6.88
CA GLY A 38 10.87 6.14 -6.02
C GLY A 38 10.59 5.78 -4.55
N LEU A 39 9.40 6.10 -4.05
CA LEU A 39 9.00 5.78 -2.66
C LEU A 39 8.81 4.28 -2.43
N VAL A 40 8.44 3.54 -3.48
CA VAL A 40 8.14 2.10 -3.41
C VAL A 40 9.25 1.20 -3.97
N ALA A 41 10.39 1.78 -4.35
CA ALA A 41 11.51 1.07 -4.96
C ALA A 41 12.21 0.09 -3.99
N ASP A 42 12.16 0.36 -2.68
CA ASP A 42 12.71 -0.50 -1.64
C ASP A 42 11.58 -1.06 -0.77
N ASP A 43 11.36 -2.37 -0.88
CA ASP A 43 10.25 -3.06 -0.23
C ASP A 43 10.27 -2.96 1.30
N ALA A 44 11.45 -2.80 1.91
CA ALA A 44 11.63 -2.67 3.36
C ALA A 44 11.33 -1.26 3.86
N LEU A 45 11.39 -0.26 2.98
CA LEU A 45 11.26 1.16 3.34
C LEU A 45 9.93 1.78 2.87
N ILE A 46 9.03 1.01 2.25
CA ILE A 46 7.78 1.54 1.70
C ILE A 46 6.95 2.27 2.76
N ALA A 47 6.68 1.65 3.91
CA ALA A 47 5.88 2.28 4.96
C ALA A 47 6.51 3.59 5.44
N GLN A 48 7.83 3.59 5.65
CA GLN A 48 8.57 4.77 6.08
C GLN A 48 8.60 5.88 5.00
N ARG A 49 8.78 5.54 3.72
CA ARG A 49 8.92 6.54 2.66
C ARG A 49 7.58 7.08 2.19
N LEU A 50 6.63 6.19 1.94
CA LEU A 50 5.34 6.53 1.34
C LEU A 50 4.46 7.31 2.33
N LEU A 51 4.30 6.81 3.55
CA LEU A 51 3.37 7.40 4.52
C LEU A 51 3.86 8.74 5.10
N GLN A 52 5.15 9.06 4.94
CA GLN A 52 5.74 10.34 5.37
C GLN A 52 5.54 11.48 4.36
N VAL A 53 4.92 11.22 3.20
CA VAL A 53 4.63 12.27 2.23
C VAL A 53 3.44 13.11 2.72
N GLU A 54 3.75 14.20 3.43
CA GLU A 54 2.77 15.05 4.12
C GLU A 54 1.69 15.61 3.18
N GLU A 55 2.06 16.01 1.97
CA GLU A 55 1.11 16.53 0.97
C GLU A 55 0.11 15.48 0.45
N ILE A 56 0.37 14.18 0.65
CA ILE A 56 -0.55 13.09 0.30
C ILE A 56 -1.30 12.60 1.54
N PHE A 57 -0.59 12.37 2.65
CA PHE A 57 -1.11 11.65 3.81
C PHE A 57 -1.29 12.52 5.07
N GLY A 58 -0.86 13.78 5.02
CA GLY A 58 -0.81 14.68 6.17
C GLY A 58 0.14 14.18 7.26
N LEU A 59 0.01 14.78 8.44
CA LEU A 59 0.85 14.44 9.60
C LEU A 59 0.25 13.34 10.48
N ALA A 60 -1.06 13.10 10.40
CA ALA A 60 -1.75 12.18 11.32
C ALA A 60 -1.49 10.70 10.98
N ILE A 61 -1.50 10.35 9.69
CA ILE A 61 -1.28 8.98 9.20
C ILE A 61 0.09 8.41 9.65
N PRO A 62 1.23 9.06 9.36
CA PRO A 62 2.53 8.55 9.78
C PRO A 62 2.71 8.47 11.29
N GLN A 63 1.91 9.21 12.06
CA GLN A 63 1.97 9.24 13.53
C GLN A 63 1.02 8.24 14.19
N SER A 64 0.16 7.52 13.45
CA SER A 64 -0.72 6.49 14.00
C SER A 64 -0.08 5.12 13.89
N PRO A 65 0.40 4.52 15.00
CA PRO A 65 0.97 3.17 14.98
C PRO A 65 -0.03 2.12 14.49
N GLU A 66 -1.32 2.30 14.81
CA GLU A 66 -2.38 1.38 14.40
C GLU A 66 -2.61 1.41 12.89
N PHE A 67 -2.54 2.59 12.27
CA PHE A 67 -2.66 2.71 10.81
C PHE A 67 -1.42 2.14 10.12
N VAL A 68 -0.22 2.47 10.60
CA VAL A 68 1.04 1.96 10.04
C VAL A 68 1.07 0.43 10.11
N ALA A 69 0.72 -0.16 11.26
CA ALA A 69 0.65 -1.62 11.40
C ALA A 69 -0.39 -2.26 10.47
N ALA A 70 -1.56 -1.64 10.30
CA ALA A 70 -2.58 -2.13 9.37
C ALA A 70 -2.12 -2.04 7.90
N PHE A 71 -1.42 -0.96 7.53
CA PHE A 71 -0.82 -0.80 6.21
C PHE A 71 0.24 -1.86 5.93
N GLU A 72 1.18 -2.08 6.86
CA GLU A 72 2.24 -3.07 6.71
C GLU A 72 1.69 -4.49 6.59
N GLN A 73 0.69 -4.84 7.41
CA GLN A 73 0.02 -6.15 7.33
C GLN A 73 -0.68 -6.33 5.98
N ASN A 74 -1.42 -5.34 5.51
CA ASN A 74 -2.11 -5.41 4.22
C ASN A 74 -1.14 -5.49 3.05
N LEU A 75 -0.03 -4.75 3.09
CA LEU A 75 1.02 -4.83 2.06
C LEU A 75 1.67 -6.22 2.03
N ALA A 76 1.94 -6.80 3.20
CA ALA A 76 2.45 -8.16 3.31
C ALA A 76 1.44 -9.19 2.77
N ASP A 77 0.16 -9.05 3.10
CA ASP A 77 -0.90 -9.93 2.63
C ASP A 77 -1.10 -9.83 1.12
N LEU A 78 -1.10 -8.63 0.54
CA LEU A 78 -1.19 -8.44 -0.91
C LEU A 78 -0.04 -9.13 -1.65
N ARG A 79 1.18 -9.07 -1.11
CA ARG A 79 2.35 -9.74 -1.69
C ARG A 79 2.29 -11.26 -1.56
N ALA A 80 1.75 -11.78 -0.46
CA ALA A 80 1.76 -13.20 -0.16
C ALA A 80 0.54 -13.95 -0.70
N LEU A 81 -0.62 -13.30 -0.69
CA LEU A 81 -1.94 -13.91 -0.97
C LEU A 81 -2.57 -13.37 -2.26
N GLY A 82 -2.02 -12.31 -2.84
CA GLY A 82 -2.67 -11.54 -3.88
C GLY A 82 -3.91 -10.80 -3.37
N VAL A 83 -4.57 -10.07 -4.28
CA VAL A 83 -5.73 -9.23 -3.99
C VAL A 83 -6.89 -10.05 -3.45
N SER A 84 -7.26 -11.14 -4.12
CA SER A 84 -8.40 -11.98 -3.72
C SER A 84 -8.21 -12.59 -2.33
N GLY A 85 -7.05 -13.19 -2.05
CA GLY A 85 -6.78 -13.79 -0.75
C GLY A 85 -6.69 -12.76 0.38
N THR A 86 -6.19 -11.56 0.09
CA THR A 86 -6.18 -10.45 1.05
C THR A 86 -7.59 -9.99 1.40
N LEU A 87 -8.47 -9.85 0.39
CA LEU A 87 -9.87 -9.46 0.59
C LEU A 87 -10.63 -10.51 1.40
N GLU A 88 -10.47 -11.80 1.09
CA GLU A 88 -11.05 -12.90 1.85
C GLU A 88 -10.67 -12.84 3.33
N ARG A 89 -9.38 -12.62 3.62
CA ARG A 89 -8.87 -12.48 4.99
C ARG A 89 -9.47 -11.29 5.74
N ILE A 90 -9.57 -10.13 5.08
CA ILE A 90 -10.14 -8.92 5.69
C ILE A 90 -11.64 -9.09 5.96
N LEU A 91 -12.37 -9.75 5.06
CA LEU A 91 -13.80 -10.01 5.23
C LEU A 91 -14.06 -11.03 6.33
N ALA A 92 -13.23 -12.06 6.47
CA ALA A 92 -13.31 -13.05 7.55
C ALA A 92 -13.08 -12.42 8.93
N ASN A 93 -12.20 -11.43 9.04
CA ASN A 93 -11.93 -10.68 10.28
C ASN A 93 -12.94 -9.54 10.55
N GLY A 94 -13.94 -9.36 9.67
CA GLY A 94 -14.93 -8.30 9.72
C GLY A 94 -16.33 -8.73 10.15
N LEU A 95 -16.51 -10.01 10.50
CA LEU A 95 -17.67 -10.61 11.17
C LEU A 95 -17.33 -10.91 12.63
#